data_AF-A0A267HNU8-F1
#
_entry.id   AF-A0A267HNU8-F1
#
_cell.length_a   1.000
_cell.length_b   1.000
_cell.length_c   1.000
_cell.angle_alpha   90.00
_cell.angle_beta   90.00
_cell.angle_gamma   90.00
#
_symmetry.space_group_name_H-M   'P 1'
#
loop_
_entity.id
_entity.type
_entity.pdbx_description
1 polymer ?
#
loop_
_entity_poly.entity_id
_entity_poly.type
_entity_poly.pdbx_seq_one_letter_code
_entity_poly.pdbx_strand_id
1 'polypeptide(L)'
;MKKIKIAVSVIVVLILGFWSYSIYQKNKADERINRYLVEQGIPEEQIKTIAKIRYDEKPGLYKRYSKKITTKKDFKKWQQEVIKSRMFFSGAELKAKEKLTINNCELEYDCVLDLKNKRVTVQYLISGDGITNQQEINSQFAYPLLNE
;
A
#
# COMPACT_ATOMS: atom_id res chain seq x y z
N MET A 1 -29.00 29.99 -25.10
CA MET A 1 -29.35 28.94 -24.10
C MET A 1 -29.09 27.50 -24.56
N LYS A 2 -29.61 27.00 -25.71
CA LYS A 2 -29.36 25.60 -26.16
C LYS A 2 -27.87 25.23 -26.30
N LYS A 3 -27.05 26.09 -26.92
CA LYS A 3 -25.59 25.87 -27.09
C LYS A 3 -24.83 25.77 -25.75
N ILE A 4 -25.27 26.55 -24.74
CA ILE A 4 -24.69 26.52 -23.38
C ILE A 4 -25.05 25.20 -22.67
N LYS A 5 -26.30 24.71 -22.79
CA LYS A 5 -26.71 23.42 -22.23
C LYS A 5 -25.96 22.23 -22.85
N ILE A 6 -25.67 22.29 -24.15
CA ILE A 6 -24.87 21.27 -24.85
C ILE A 6 -23.42 21.31 -24.39
N ALA A 7 -22.81 22.50 -24.32
CA ALA A 7 -21.43 22.65 -23.84
C ALA A 7 -21.25 22.15 -22.40
N VAL A 8 -22.18 22.48 -21.49
CA VAL A 8 -22.17 21.98 -20.10
C VAL A 8 -22.30 20.45 -20.05
N SER A 9 -23.16 19.85 -20.86
CA SER A 9 -23.29 18.38 -20.91
C SER A 9 -22.01 17.70 -21.38
N VAL A 10 -21.34 18.25 -22.40
CA VAL A 10 -20.07 17.71 -22.90
C VAL A 10 -18.98 17.78 -21.82
N ILE A 11 -18.89 18.90 -21.10
CA ILE A 11 -17.92 19.06 -19.99
C ILE A 11 -18.16 18.01 -18.90
N VAL A 12 -19.42 17.79 -18.51
CA VAL A 12 -19.77 16.77 -17.50
C VAL A 12 -19.36 15.37 -17.97
N VAL A 13 -19.63 15.00 -19.22
CA VAL A 13 -19.22 13.70 -19.78
C VAL A 13 -17.71 13.53 -19.79
N LEU A 14 -16.95 14.56 -20.17
CA LEU A 14 -15.48 14.52 -20.16
C LEU A 14 -14.92 14.36 -18.74
N ILE A 15 -15.49 15.07 -17.76
CA ILE A 15 -15.11 14.94 -16.35
C ILE A 15 -15.39 13.51 -15.88
N LEU A 16 -16.61 12.98 -16.09
CA LEU A 16 -16.96 11.62 -15.70
C LEU A 16 -16.09 10.55 -16.38
N GLY A 17 -15.78 10.74 -17.67
CA GLY A 17 -14.86 9.89 -18.41
C GLY A 17 -13.45 9.88 -17.81
N PHE A 18 -12.94 11.06 -17.42
CA PHE A 18 -11.65 11.19 -16.75
C PHE A 18 -11.63 10.49 -15.39
N TRP A 19 -12.66 10.68 -14.56
CA TRP A 19 -12.78 10.00 -13.27
C TRP A 19 -12.87 8.48 -13.42
N SER A 20 -13.69 8.01 -14.36
CA SER A 20 -13.86 6.57 -14.65
C SER A 20 -12.54 5.93 -15.09
N TYR A 21 -11.81 6.60 -15.98
CA TYR A 21 -10.50 6.15 -16.44
C TYR A 21 -9.46 6.11 -15.30
N SER A 22 -9.44 7.13 -14.43
CA SER A 22 -8.55 7.18 -13.27
C SER A 22 -8.82 6.02 -12.29
N ILE A 23 -10.09 5.73 -12.01
CA ILE A 23 -10.50 4.58 -11.17
C ILE A 23 -10.07 3.26 -11.81
N TYR A 24 -10.33 3.08 -13.10
CA TYR A 24 -9.94 1.87 -13.83
C TYR A 24 -8.42 1.61 -13.75
N GLN A 25 -7.60 2.63 -13.98
CA GLN A 25 -6.15 2.49 -13.91
C GLN A 25 -5.65 2.17 -12.49
N LYS A 26 -6.26 2.76 -11.46
CA LYS A 26 -5.97 2.42 -10.06
C LYS A 26 -6.30 0.97 -9.75
N ASN A 27 -7.47 0.48 -10.15
CA ASN A 27 -7.86 -0.92 -9.92
C ASN A 27 -6.91 -1.89 -10.62
N LYS A 28 -6.57 -1.62 -11.89
CA LYS A 28 -5.63 -2.44 -12.66
C LYS A 28 -4.23 -2.47 -12.02
N ALA A 29 -3.77 -1.34 -11.48
CA ALA A 29 -2.50 -1.28 -10.77
C ALA A 29 -2.56 -2.05 -9.44
N ASP A 30 -3.69 -2.02 -8.72
CA ASP A 30 -3.89 -2.72 -7.46
C ASP A 30 -3.88 -4.25 -7.65
N GLU A 31 -4.60 -4.72 -8.67
CA GLU A 31 -4.59 -6.12 -9.10
C GLU A 31 -3.19 -6.59 -9.47
N ARG A 32 -2.42 -5.76 -10.20
CA ARG A 32 -1.06 -6.11 -10.60
C ARG A 32 -0.12 -6.24 -9.40
N ILE A 33 -0.25 -5.34 -8.42
CA ILE A 33 0.53 -5.43 -7.17
C ILE A 33 0.11 -6.67 -6.36
N ASN A 34 -1.19 -6.92 -6.20
CA ASN A 34 -1.67 -8.10 -5.46
C ASN A 34 -1.18 -9.41 -6.09
N ARG A 35 -1.27 -9.52 -7.42
CA ARG A 35 -0.78 -10.69 -8.15
C ARG A 35 0.71 -10.91 -7.90
N TYR A 36 1.51 -9.86 -7.99
CA TYR A 36 2.94 -9.95 -7.69
C TYR A 36 3.19 -10.43 -6.26
N LEU A 37 2.49 -9.89 -5.25
CA LEU A 37 2.66 -10.32 -3.86
C LEU A 37 2.32 -11.81 -3.67
N VAL A 38 1.28 -12.30 -4.36
CA VAL A 38 0.90 -13.72 -4.36
C VAL A 38 1.94 -14.60 -5.05
N GLU A 39 2.44 -14.18 -6.22
CA GLU A 39 3.53 -14.85 -6.93
C GLU A 39 4.82 -14.92 -6.09
N GLN A 40 5.05 -13.91 -5.25
CA GLN A 40 6.17 -13.84 -4.30
C GLN A 40 5.93 -14.59 -2.98
N GLY A 41 4.79 -15.27 -2.84
CA GLY A 41 4.50 -16.19 -1.73
C GLY A 41 3.66 -15.62 -0.59
N ILE A 42 3.09 -14.41 -0.71
CA ILE A 42 2.08 -13.90 0.25
C ILE A 42 0.70 -14.37 -0.20
N PRO A 43 0.02 -15.26 0.54
CA PRO A 43 -1.33 -15.70 0.17
C PRO A 43 -2.30 -14.52 0.13
N GLU A 44 -3.21 -14.50 -0.85
CA GLU A 44 -4.14 -13.39 -1.06
C GLU A 44 -4.99 -13.11 0.19
N GLU A 45 -5.43 -14.16 0.88
CA GLU A 45 -6.23 -14.03 2.10
C GLU A 45 -5.45 -13.44 3.28
N GLN A 46 -4.12 -13.38 3.20
CA GLN A 46 -3.28 -12.78 4.22
C GLN A 46 -3.12 -11.28 4.01
N ILE A 47 -3.30 -10.76 2.80
CA ILE A 47 -3.06 -9.35 2.47
C ILE A 47 -4.10 -8.47 3.17
N LYS A 48 -3.61 -7.46 3.91
CA LYS A 48 -4.41 -6.42 4.56
C LYS A 48 -3.93 -5.05 4.08
N THR A 49 -4.81 -4.27 3.48
CA THR A 49 -4.48 -2.92 3.03
C THR A 49 -4.43 -1.95 4.20
N ILE A 50 -3.29 -1.25 4.35
CA ILE A 50 -3.11 -0.11 5.24
C ILE A 50 -3.48 1.17 4.49
N ALA A 51 -2.90 1.37 3.31
CA ALA A 51 -3.18 2.52 2.44
C ALA A 51 -3.59 2.04 1.06
N LYS A 52 -4.75 2.52 0.60
CA LYS A 52 -5.26 2.23 -0.75
C LYS A 52 -4.31 2.77 -1.82
N ILE A 53 -4.43 2.20 -3.01
CA ILE A 53 -3.60 2.60 -4.14
C ILE A 53 -3.76 4.09 -4.47
N ARG A 54 -2.63 4.77 -4.63
CA ARG A 54 -2.54 6.16 -5.05
C ARG A 54 -1.66 6.29 -6.28
N TYR A 55 -1.95 7.32 -7.06
CA TYR A 55 -1.12 7.71 -8.19
C TYR A 55 -0.19 8.82 -7.70
N ASP A 56 1.11 8.55 -7.71
CA ASP A 56 2.13 9.53 -7.33
C ASP A 56 2.72 10.14 -8.60
N GLU A 57 2.33 11.37 -8.91
CA GLU A 57 2.90 12.20 -9.96
C GLU A 57 3.67 13.33 -9.30
N LYS A 58 4.95 13.07 -9.00
CA LYS A 58 5.86 14.12 -8.53
C LYS A 58 6.63 14.68 -9.74
N PRO A 59 6.75 16.02 -9.90
CA PRO A 59 7.58 16.61 -10.94
C PRO A 59 9.01 16.04 -10.90
N GLY A 60 9.52 15.57 -12.04
CA GLY A 60 10.85 14.96 -12.14
C GLY A 60 10.95 13.49 -11.69
N LEU A 61 9.87 12.88 -11.19
CA LEU A 61 9.80 11.46 -10.87
C LEU A 61 8.87 10.72 -11.84
N TYR A 62 9.15 9.44 -12.05
CA TYR A 62 8.35 8.60 -12.93
C TYR A 62 6.96 8.35 -12.34
N LYS A 63 5.96 8.33 -13.23
CA LYS A 63 4.57 7.98 -12.92
C LYS A 63 4.53 6.60 -12.27
N ARG A 64 4.02 6.52 -11.04
CA ARG A 64 3.95 5.28 -10.29
C ARG A 64 2.63 5.15 -9.54
N TYR A 65 2.22 3.91 -9.32
CA TYR A 65 1.16 3.61 -8.37
C TYR A 65 1.77 2.99 -7.13
N SER A 66 1.37 3.46 -5.95
CA SER A 66 1.85 2.94 -4.68
C SER A 66 0.70 2.55 -3.77
N LYS A 67 0.90 1.53 -2.95
CA LYS A 67 -0.02 1.14 -1.88
C LYS A 67 0.77 0.55 -0.72
N LYS A 68 0.21 0.63 0.48
CA LYS A 68 0.80 0.01 1.67
C LYS A 68 -0.07 -1.12 2.15
N ILE A 69 0.55 -2.25 2.43
CA ILE A 69 -0.10 -3.43 2.98
C ILE A 69 0.67 -3.95 4.18
N THR A 70 0.00 -4.79 4.96
CA THR A 70 0.62 -5.73 5.90
C THR A 70 -0.03 -7.09 5.69
N THR A 71 0.43 -8.12 6.39
CA THR A 71 -0.28 -9.40 6.41
C THR A 71 -1.06 -9.60 7.70
N LYS A 72 -2.09 -10.46 7.69
CA LYS A 72 -2.81 -10.84 8.91
C LYS A 72 -1.86 -11.40 9.99
N LYS A 73 -0.81 -12.14 9.58
CA LYS A 73 0.19 -12.68 10.50
C LYS A 73 1.06 -11.56 11.10
N ASP A 74 1.59 -10.68 10.26
CA ASP A 74 2.44 -9.56 10.70
C ASP A 74 1.66 -8.60 11.61
N PHE A 75 0.43 -8.27 11.23
CA PHE A 75 -0.44 -7.44 12.04
C PHE A 75 -0.67 -8.04 13.44
N LYS A 76 -0.98 -9.33 13.51
CA LYS A 76 -1.21 -10.02 14.79
C LYS A 76 0.06 -10.07 15.63
N LYS A 77 1.21 -10.33 15.01
CA LYS A 77 2.51 -10.35 15.69
C LYS A 77 2.85 -8.97 16.25
N TRP A 78 2.76 -7.92 15.43
CA TRP A 78 2.96 -6.53 15.85
C TRP A 78 2.05 -6.16 17.02
N GLN A 79 0.75 -6.51 16.96
CA GLN A 79 -0.17 -6.27 18.08
C GLN A 79 0.32 -6.95 19.37
N GLN A 80 0.79 -8.20 19.29
CA GLN A 80 1.29 -8.94 20.45
C GLN A 80 2.55 -8.29 21.04
N GLU A 81 3.47 -7.85 20.20
CA GLU A 81 4.72 -7.22 20.61
C GLU A 81 4.47 -5.86 21.27
N VAL A 82 3.63 -5.01 20.66
CA VAL A 82 3.26 -3.70 21.23
C VAL A 82 2.47 -3.84 22.54
N ILE A 83 1.60 -4.84 22.65
CA ILE A 83 0.89 -5.13 23.91
C ILE A 83 1.87 -5.58 25.00
N LYS A 84 2.83 -6.43 24.65
CA LYS A 84 3.82 -6.98 25.59
C LYS A 84 4.79 -5.90 26.08
N SER A 85 5.29 -5.08 25.17
CA SER A 85 6.24 -3.99 25.49
C SER A 85 5.56 -2.76 26.08
N ARG A 86 4.24 -2.61 25.92
CA ARG A 86 3.47 -1.37 26.14
C ARG A 86 3.96 -0.20 25.28
N MET A 87 4.68 -0.47 24.19
CA MET A 87 5.33 0.54 23.37
C MET A 87 5.28 0.16 21.89
N PHE A 88 4.90 1.11 21.04
CA PHE A 88 5.00 1.03 19.59
C PHE A 88 6.47 0.96 19.15
N PHE A 89 6.73 0.48 17.94
CA PHE A 89 8.09 0.42 17.38
C PHE A 89 8.68 1.81 17.14
N SER A 90 7.83 2.79 16.85
CA SER A 90 8.16 4.22 16.87
C SER A 90 8.61 4.76 18.23
N GLY A 91 8.46 3.99 19.31
CA GLY A 91 8.76 4.42 20.68
C GLY A 91 7.59 5.11 21.39
N ALA A 92 6.44 5.30 20.73
CA ALA A 92 5.25 5.85 21.38
C ALA A 92 4.67 4.87 22.40
N GLU A 93 4.13 5.37 23.52
CA GLU A 93 3.51 4.52 24.54
C GLU A 93 2.10 4.03 24.13
N LEU A 94 1.80 2.76 24.41
CA LEU A 94 0.48 2.18 24.22
C LEU A 94 -0.49 2.60 25.33
N LYS A 95 -1.29 3.63 25.06
CA LYS A 95 -2.32 4.11 26.00
C LYS A 95 -3.48 3.13 26.22
N ALA A 96 -3.90 2.41 25.18
CA ALA A 96 -5.02 1.46 25.23
C ALA A 96 -4.94 0.46 24.06
N LYS A 97 -5.36 -0.80 24.27
CA LYS A 97 -5.24 -1.87 23.25
C LYS A 97 -6.10 -1.59 22.02
N GLU A 98 -7.22 -0.90 22.20
CA GLU A 98 -8.17 -0.49 21.16
C GLU A 98 -7.55 0.50 20.16
N LYS A 99 -6.42 1.12 20.52
CA LYS A 99 -5.65 1.98 19.61
C LYS A 99 -4.85 1.20 18.58
N LEU A 100 -4.75 -0.13 18.69
CA LEU A 100 -4.05 -0.97 17.73
C LEU A 100 -4.98 -1.31 16.55
N THR A 101 -4.87 -0.52 15.49
CA THR A 101 -5.68 -0.64 14.28
C THR A 101 -4.81 -0.96 13.07
N ILE A 102 -5.43 -1.36 11.97
CA ILE A 102 -4.67 -1.62 10.74
C ILE A 102 -3.96 -0.37 10.21
N ASN A 103 -4.52 0.82 10.44
CA ASN A 103 -4.01 2.08 9.91
C ASN A 103 -2.75 2.58 10.62
N ASN A 104 -2.42 2.03 11.78
CA ASN A 104 -1.20 2.36 12.53
C ASN A 104 -0.33 1.13 12.80
N CYS A 105 -0.49 0.07 12.00
CA CYS A 105 0.44 -1.06 12.02
C CYS A 105 1.82 -0.58 11.54
N GLU A 106 2.87 -0.94 12.28
CA GLU A 106 4.24 -0.48 11.99
C GLU A 106 5.07 -1.53 11.24
N LEU A 107 4.48 -2.67 10.88
CA LEU A 107 5.09 -3.67 10.00
C LEU A 107 4.39 -3.60 8.65
N GLU A 108 5.02 -2.92 7.69
CA GLU A 108 4.42 -2.62 6.39
C GLU A 108 5.26 -3.15 5.24
N TYR A 109 4.57 -3.43 4.14
CA TYR A 109 5.14 -3.59 2.81
C TYR A 109 4.69 -2.38 1.98
N ASP A 110 5.64 -1.52 1.59
CA ASP A 110 5.40 -0.44 0.64
C ASP A 110 5.60 -0.96 -0.78
N CYS A 111 4.50 -1.08 -1.51
CA CYS A 111 4.47 -1.69 -2.83
C CYS A 111 4.34 -0.60 -3.89
N VAL A 112 5.26 -0.59 -4.86
CA VAL A 112 5.30 0.39 -5.94
C VAL A 112 5.28 -0.31 -7.29
N LEU A 113 4.30 0.03 -8.12
CA LEU A 113 4.30 -0.29 -9.54
C LEU A 113 4.98 0.85 -10.32
N ASP A 114 6.17 0.56 -10.83
CA ASP A 114 6.90 1.42 -11.75
C ASP A 114 6.34 1.23 -13.17
N LEU A 115 5.68 2.25 -13.71
CA LEU A 115 5.07 2.16 -15.04
C LEU A 115 6.10 2.22 -16.17
N LYS A 116 7.27 2.83 -15.95
CA LYS A 116 8.35 2.91 -16.96
C LYS A 116 9.00 1.55 -17.13
N ASN A 117 9.40 0.94 -16.02
CA ASN A 117 10.11 -0.34 -16.02
C ASN A 117 9.16 -1.54 -15.98
N LYS A 118 7.85 -1.30 -15.84
CA LYS A 118 6.79 -2.32 -15.79
C LYS A 118 7.03 -3.38 -14.70
N ARG A 119 7.61 -2.98 -13.57
CA ARG A 119 7.93 -3.88 -12.45
C ARG A 119 7.26 -3.42 -11.17
N VAL A 120 6.99 -4.37 -10.29
CA VAL A 120 6.58 -4.10 -8.91
C VAL A 120 7.84 -4.19 -8.05
N THR A 121 8.04 -3.22 -7.18
CA THR A 121 9.06 -3.25 -6.14
C THR A 121 8.40 -3.19 -4.79
N VAL A 122 8.93 -3.92 -3.82
CA VAL A 122 8.41 -3.93 -2.45
C VAL A 122 9.53 -3.55 -1.49
N GLN A 123 9.26 -2.60 -0.61
CA GLN A 123 10.13 -2.22 0.48
C GLN A 123 9.48 -2.60 1.81
N TYR A 124 10.23 -3.27 2.68
CA TYR A 124 9.81 -3.54 4.05
C TYR A 124 9.98 -2.26 4.87
N LEU A 125 8.96 -1.89 5.63
CA LEU A 125 8.99 -0.75 6.53
C LEU A 125 8.75 -1.19 7.97
N ILE A 126 9.59 -0.71 8.89
CA ILE A 126 9.37 -0.78 10.34
C ILE A 126 9.17 0.66 10.83
N SER A 127 8.00 0.97 11.38
CA SER A 127 7.68 2.33 11.86
C SER A 127 7.87 3.42 10.78
N GLY A 128 7.68 3.05 9.51
CA GLY A 128 7.87 3.95 8.37
C GLY A 128 9.30 4.00 7.82
N ASP A 129 10.27 3.39 8.49
CA ASP A 129 11.66 3.33 8.05
C ASP A 129 11.91 2.10 7.17
N GLY A 130 12.52 2.34 6.01
CA GLY A 130 12.84 1.28 5.06
C GLY A 130 14.00 0.42 5.52
N ILE A 131 13.77 -0.89 5.63
CA ILE A 131 14.79 -1.85 6.02
C ILE A 131 15.24 -2.70 4.83
N THR A 132 16.53 -3.04 4.82
CA THR A 132 17.16 -3.92 3.82
C THR A 132 17.95 -5.06 4.46
N ASN A 133 18.11 -5.03 5.80
CA ASN A 133 18.82 -6.07 6.52
C ASN A 133 17.99 -7.37 6.51
N GLN A 134 18.50 -8.41 5.87
CA GLN A 134 17.77 -9.68 5.72
C GLN A 134 17.49 -10.39 7.04
N GLN A 135 18.40 -10.28 8.03
CA GLN A 135 18.19 -10.89 9.34
C GLN A 135 17.03 -10.19 10.07
N GLU A 136 16.96 -8.87 9.99
CA GLU A 136 15.85 -8.09 10.53
C GLU A 136 14.54 -8.42 9.81
N ILE A 137 14.53 -8.44 8.47
CA ILE A 137 13.36 -8.84 7.67
C ILE A 137 12.87 -10.24 8.09
N ASN A 138 13.75 -11.23 8.12
CA ASN A 138 13.39 -12.61 8.47
C ASN A 138 12.91 -12.76 9.91
N SER A 139 13.38 -11.91 10.82
CA SER A 139 12.94 -11.93 12.22
C SER A 139 11.63 -11.19 12.44
N GLN A 140 11.33 -10.16 11.63
CA GLN A 140 10.16 -9.30 11.81
C GLN A 140 8.96 -9.72 10.97
N PHE A 141 9.16 -10.11 9.71
CA PHE A 141 8.10 -10.37 8.75
C PHE A 141 7.86 -11.86 8.55
N ALA A 142 6.58 -12.26 8.53
CA ALA A 142 6.15 -13.64 8.31
C ALA A 142 6.35 -14.11 6.87
N TYR A 143 6.46 -13.17 5.92
CA TYR A 143 6.67 -13.45 4.51
C TYR A 143 7.82 -12.61 3.96
N PRO A 144 9.06 -13.07 4.11
CA PRO A 144 10.17 -12.59 3.29
C PRO A 144 9.90 -13.00 1.84
N LEU A 145 9.74 -12.00 0.97
CA LEU A 145 9.60 -12.14 -0.47
C LEU A 145 10.89 -12.72 -1.06
N LEU A 146 10.74 -13.46 -2.17
CA LEU A 146 11.88 -14.03 -2.88
C LEU A 146 12.67 -12.87 -3.50
N ASN A 147 13.94 -12.73 -3.11
CA ASN A 147 14.82 -11.75 -3.75
C ASN A 147 15.01 -12.17 -5.22
N GLU A 148 14.78 -11.24 -6.16
CA GLU A 148 15.27 -11.34 -7.55
C GLU A 148 16.79 -11.13 -7.59
#